data_AF-A0A0G4GS75-F1
#
_entry.id   AF-A0A0G4GS75-F1
#
_cell.length_a   1.000
_cell.length_b   1.000
_cell.length_c   1.000
_cell.angle_alpha   90.00
_cell.angle_beta   90.00
_cell.angle_gamma   90.00
#
_symmetry.space_group_name_H-M   'P 1'
#
loop_
_entity.id
_entity.type
_entity.pdbx_description
1 polymer ?
#
loop_
_entity_poly.entity_id
_entity_poly.type
_entity_poly.pdbx_seq_one_letter_code
_entity_poly.pdbx_strand_id
1 'polypeptide(L)'
;MRLVNNCSRCVSSLQRRALKAPFLTDSVKAQSERSGIFDVLEDFRAPGWTVALVTLLCIVGAIHFEPPLSFGVAWNAVTCLSIVMAWGPLVKFYRWFASSGILLSQIRGLGSRGHAPFGFLPMPVLSVSAFNLLSWLLILSLLVSASCGLIASDEQLSFGVQSSFQQGALVASWAATGIAAFGSIVWLSQLFCESTVGQHSGFPIVNVLILLALAGDSEFAVFLIRVFMVSLYFGAGLAKVGGSFVGGNRWSSGKTLEASVFHAFWSRPGHRGQRSIFAKSQRFVLTTRGSEWFMMMGSVGSLFFELAAPACLFLPSLAPAVGLIAWSFHFGVFWFVGIDFCSHWTPALMAFAFSAEARLPQCAAEVLACAYVGCQLIAVLTLNEARGGTGPLPFSCSPMFAMPQDLLKDDMINWFTLVGTDLRMPGTMGTVEWSGPPFSVHYLPPEDLEKMPWPVAYAGSLNCRFERVERMVDPEMRGRVCLFYSNGKCTIDADPSWVRAADGLYSFAQTEMCGSREKHLCPVERRRIIHEAVAHRWSLLSSL
;
A
#
# COMPACT_ATOMS: atom_id res chain seq x y z
N MET A 1 -65.01 20.43 32.75
CA MET A 1 -64.34 20.74 31.47
C MET A 1 -63.40 19.58 31.19
N ARG A 2 -63.75 18.78 30.18
CA ARG A 2 -63.34 17.39 30.00
C ARG A 2 -62.23 17.27 28.95
N LEU A 3 -61.14 16.62 29.37
CA LEU A 3 -60.26 15.81 28.54
C LEU A 3 -60.97 14.51 28.10
N VAL A 4 -60.35 13.83 27.13
CA VAL A 4 -60.49 12.42 26.70
C VAL A 4 -61.08 12.22 25.28
N ASN A 5 -60.31 11.46 24.48
CA ASN A 5 -60.61 10.77 23.21
C ASN A 5 -60.60 11.56 21.90
N ASN A 6 -59.52 11.42 21.11
CA ASN A 6 -59.56 10.90 19.73
C ASN A 6 -58.19 11.03 19.03
N CYS A 7 -57.36 9.98 19.06
CA CYS A 7 -56.29 9.82 18.07
C CYS A 7 -55.82 8.35 17.95
N SER A 8 -56.72 7.47 17.47
CA SER A 8 -56.41 6.06 17.18
C SER A 8 -56.83 5.59 15.78
N ARG A 9 -57.01 6.51 14.81
CA ARG A 9 -57.50 6.15 13.46
C ARG A 9 -56.67 6.59 12.25
N CYS A 10 -55.43 7.07 12.42
CA CYS A 10 -54.59 7.48 11.28
C CYS A 10 -53.45 6.52 10.90
N VAL A 11 -53.26 5.38 11.57
CA VAL A 11 -52.10 4.48 11.33
C VAL A 11 -52.46 3.21 10.54
N SER A 12 -53.74 2.91 10.27
CA SER A 12 -54.13 1.64 9.64
C SER A 12 -54.35 1.66 8.12
N SER A 13 -54.18 2.80 7.42
CA SER A 13 -54.40 2.89 5.96
C SER A 13 -53.12 2.92 5.11
N LEU A 14 -51.94 3.15 5.70
CA LEU A 14 -50.65 3.17 4.98
C LEU A 14 -49.91 1.82 4.96
N GLN A 15 -50.30 0.86 5.81
CA GLN A 15 -49.67 -0.47 5.87
C GLN A 15 -50.28 -1.53 4.92
N ARG A 16 -51.33 -1.21 4.14
CA ARG A 16 -51.97 -2.19 3.23
C ARG A 16 -51.76 -1.96 1.73
N ARG A 17 -50.98 -0.96 1.32
CA ARG A 17 -50.69 -0.70 -0.12
C ARG A 17 -49.23 -0.94 -0.55
N ALA A 18 -48.35 -1.40 0.34
CA ALA A 18 -46.95 -1.71 0.00
C ALA A 18 -46.66 -3.21 -0.28
N LEU A 19 -47.66 -4.08 -0.18
CA LEU A 19 -47.53 -5.52 -0.45
C LEU A 19 -48.39 -5.91 -1.66
N LYS A 20 -47.91 -5.61 -2.87
CA LYS A 20 -48.24 -6.25 -4.15
C LYS A 20 -47.57 -5.48 -5.31
N ALA A 21 -46.27 -5.73 -5.49
CA ALA A 21 -45.58 -5.46 -6.76
C ALA A 21 -44.84 -6.75 -7.14
N PRO A 22 -45.35 -7.54 -8.11
CA PRO A 22 -44.68 -8.75 -8.58
C PRO A 22 -43.91 -8.41 -9.86
N PHE A 23 -42.77 -7.75 -9.75
CA PHE A 23 -41.83 -7.59 -10.87
C PHE A 23 -40.46 -7.26 -10.27
N LEU A 24 -39.56 -8.26 -10.15
CA LEU A 24 -38.08 -8.15 -10.13
C LEU A 24 -37.35 -9.42 -9.63
N THR A 25 -38.03 -10.50 -9.25
CA THR A 25 -37.35 -11.68 -8.67
C THR A 25 -36.74 -12.66 -9.67
N ASP A 26 -37.19 -12.68 -10.93
CA ASP A 26 -36.70 -13.67 -11.90
C ASP A 26 -35.46 -13.22 -12.69
N SER A 27 -35.20 -11.90 -12.78
CA SER A 27 -33.97 -11.40 -13.43
C SER A 27 -32.74 -11.50 -12.53
N VAL A 28 -32.90 -11.44 -11.20
CA VAL A 28 -31.79 -11.55 -10.24
C VAL A 28 -31.29 -12.99 -10.11
N LYS A 29 -32.18 -14.00 -10.22
CA LYS A 29 -31.77 -15.41 -10.22
C LYS A 29 -31.02 -15.81 -11.50
N ALA A 30 -31.47 -15.35 -12.67
CA ALA A 30 -30.82 -15.65 -13.95
C ALA A 30 -29.44 -14.99 -14.12
N GLN A 31 -29.15 -13.91 -13.39
CA GLN A 31 -27.83 -13.28 -13.36
C GLN A 31 -26.84 -13.97 -12.42
N SER A 32 -27.32 -14.77 -11.45
CA SER A 32 -26.46 -15.41 -10.44
C SER A 32 -25.77 -16.71 -10.91
N GLU A 33 -26.22 -17.32 -12.01
CA GLU A 33 -25.70 -18.63 -12.46
C GLU A 33 -24.71 -18.53 -13.64
N ARG A 34 -24.54 -17.36 -14.28
CA ARG A 34 -23.64 -17.19 -15.44
C ARG A 34 -22.28 -16.55 -15.14
N SER A 35 -21.93 -16.30 -13.88
CA SER A 35 -20.89 -15.30 -13.58
C SER A 35 -19.53 -15.85 -13.12
N GLY A 36 -19.35 -17.14 -12.85
CA GLY A 36 -18.15 -17.65 -12.15
C GLY A 36 -16.77 -17.24 -12.70
N ILE A 37 -16.55 -17.27 -14.03
CA ILE A 37 -15.25 -16.92 -14.64
C ILE A 37 -15.09 -15.41 -14.84
N PHE A 38 -16.10 -14.73 -15.37
CA PHE A 38 -16.07 -13.27 -15.54
C PHE A 38 -15.91 -12.56 -14.19
N ASP A 39 -16.42 -13.19 -13.13
CA ASP A 39 -16.32 -12.71 -11.78
C ASP A 39 -14.89 -12.67 -11.24
N VAL A 40 -14.12 -13.72 -11.51
CA VAL A 40 -12.72 -13.80 -11.13
C VAL A 40 -11.91 -12.76 -11.91
N LEU A 41 -12.21 -12.53 -13.20
CA LEU A 41 -11.48 -11.57 -14.04
C LEU A 41 -11.63 -10.11 -13.56
N GLU A 42 -12.70 -9.75 -12.87
CA GLU A 42 -12.85 -8.38 -12.35
C GLU A 42 -11.92 -8.07 -11.18
N ASP A 43 -11.60 -9.06 -10.34
CA ASP A 43 -10.60 -8.92 -9.27
C ASP A 43 -9.18 -8.66 -9.83
N PHE A 44 -8.94 -9.04 -11.09
CA PHE A 44 -7.70 -8.81 -11.82
C PHE A 44 -7.65 -7.46 -12.57
N ARG A 45 -8.68 -6.60 -12.45
CA ARG A 45 -8.67 -5.26 -13.06
C ARG A 45 -7.80 -4.24 -12.31
N ALA A 46 -7.30 -4.57 -11.11
CA ALA A 46 -6.41 -3.69 -10.37
C ALA A 46 -5.11 -3.45 -11.18
N PRO A 47 -4.65 -2.19 -11.35
CA PRO A 47 -3.45 -1.89 -12.13
C PRO A 47 -2.21 -2.70 -11.70
N GLY A 48 -2.07 -2.94 -10.39
CA GLY A 48 -0.96 -3.72 -9.84
C GLY A 48 -0.80 -5.10 -10.47
N TRP A 49 -1.89 -5.78 -10.87
CA TRP A 49 -1.83 -7.08 -11.54
C TRP A 49 -1.18 -7.02 -12.91
N THR A 50 -1.69 -6.12 -13.75
CA THR A 50 -1.21 -5.95 -15.12
C THR A 50 0.24 -5.50 -15.09
N VAL A 51 0.59 -4.56 -14.23
CA VAL A 51 1.97 -4.09 -14.07
C VAL A 51 2.88 -5.20 -13.56
N ALA A 52 2.47 -5.99 -12.57
CA ALA A 52 3.24 -7.13 -12.08
C ALA A 52 3.49 -8.17 -13.18
N LEU A 53 2.46 -8.50 -13.98
CA LEU A 53 2.58 -9.46 -15.08
C LEU A 53 3.51 -8.95 -16.18
N VAL A 54 3.33 -7.71 -16.64
CA VAL A 54 4.20 -7.09 -17.65
C VAL A 54 5.64 -7.05 -17.14
N THR A 55 5.85 -6.66 -15.88
CA THR A 55 7.18 -6.67 -15.26
C THR A 55 7.79 -8.07 -15.25
N LEU A 56 7.01 -9.09 -14.88
CA LEU A 56 7.49 -10.48 -14.87
C LEU A 56 7.91 -10.92 -16.27
N LEU A 57 7.12 -10.61 -17.30
CA LEU A 57 7.45 -10.90 -18.69
C LEU A 57 8.73 -10.19 -19.12
N CYS A 58 8.94 -8.92 -18.70
CA CYS A 58 10.18 -8.20 -18.95
C CYS A 58 11.38 -8.82 -18.23
N ILE A 59 11.22 -9.24 -16.96
CA ILE A 59 12.28 -9.92 -16.19
C ILE A 59 12.67 -11.24 -16.85
N VAL A 60 11.69 -12.11 -17.12
CA VAL A 60 11.91 -13.41 -17.78
C VAL A 60 12.50 -13.19 -19.17
N GLY A 61 12.00 -12.20 -19.90
CA GLY A 61 12.53 -11.80 -21.20
C GLY A 61 13.99 -11.40 -21.14
N ALA A 62 14.36 -10.47 -20.24
CA ALA A 62 15.73 -10.00 -20.09
C ALA A 62 16.70 -11.08 -19.59
N ILE A 63 16.23 -12.08 -18.82
CA ILE A 63 17.05 -13.21 -18.37
C ILE A 63 17.36 -14.17 -19.52
N HIS A 64 16.41 -14.42 -20.41
CA HIS A 64 16.51 -15.46 -21.43
C HIS A 64 16.90 -14.98 -22.82
N PHE A 65 16.68 -13.69 -23.10
CA PHE A 65 17.02 -13.06 -24.37
C PHE A 65 17.97 -11.91 -24.05
N GLU A 66 19.10 -11.79 -24.77
CA GLU A 66 19.89 -10.55 -24.77
C GLU A 66 18.95 -9.43 -25.22
N PRO A 67 18.46 -8.58 -24.30
CA PRO A 67 17.33 -7.75 -24.64
C PRO A 67 17.80 -6.67 -25.62
N PRO A 68 17.08 -6.45 -26.73
CA PRO A 68 17.36 -5.32 -27.61
C PRO A 68 16.99 -3.98 -26.95
N LEU A 69 16.39 -4.01 -25.75
CA LEU A 69 15.99 -2.83 -24.99
C LEU A 69 16.94 -2.61 -23.82
N SER A 70 17.30 -1.36 -23.57
CA SER A 70 17.96 -0.94 -22.34
C SER A 70 16.98 -0.93 -21.15
N PHE A 71 17.52 -0.97 -19.93
CA PHE A 71 16.73 -0.94 -18.70
C PHE A 71 15.84 0.32 -18.63
N GLY A 72 16.40 1.50 -18.91
CA GLY A 72 15.69 2.77 -18.83
C GLY A 72 14.46 2.83 -19.74
N VAL A 73 14.56 2.29 -20.95
CA VAL A 73 13.41 2.18 -21.88
C VAL A 73 12.32 1.30 -21.28
N ALA A 74 12.65 0.09 -20.85
CA ALA A 74 11.68 -0.85 -20.27
C ALA A 74 11.04 -0.26 -19.00
N TRP A 75 11.84 0.30 -18.10
CA TRP A 75 11.38 0.95 -16.88
C TRP A 75 10.43 2.12 -17.15
N ASN A 76 10.79 3.04 -18.04
CA ASN A 76 9.95 4.20 -18.36
C ASN A 76 8.63 3.79 -19.01
N ALA A 77 8.65 2.78 -19.89
CA ALA A 77 7.43 2.26 -20.52
C ALA A 77 6.47 1.61 -19.50
N VAL A 78 6.98 0.73 -18.62
CA VAL A 78 6.17 0.06 -17.61
C VAL A 78 5.66 1.05 -16.55
N THR A 79 6.49 2.01 -16.13
CA THR A 79 6.08 3.07 -15.19
C THR A 79 5.01 3.97 -15.81
N CYS A 80 5.16 4.33 -17.08
CA CYS A 80 4.14 5.07 -17.81
C CYS A 80 2.81 4.31 -17.86
N LEU A 81 2.85 3.03 -18.21
CA LEU A 81 1.66 2.18 -18.25
C LEU A 81 0.95 2.16 -16.88
N SER A 82 1.72 1.96 -15.80
CA SER A 82 1.22 1.98 -14.42
C SER A 82 0.48 3.28 -14.09
N ILE A 83 1.09 4.44 -14.39
CA ILE A 83 0.48 5.75 -14.15
C ILE A 83 -0.78 5.94 -15.01
N VAL A 84 -0.75 5.58 -16.29
CA VAL A 84 -1.90 5.70 -17.20
C VAL A 84 -3.08 4.85 -16.71
N MET A 85 -2.84 3.62 -16.25
CA MET A 85 -3.87 2.74 -15.73
C MET A 85 -4.52 3.27 -14.44
N ALA A 86 -3.75 3.95 -13.59
CA ALA A 86 -4.24 4.54 -12.35
C ALA A 86 -4.75 5.98 -12.50
N TRP A 87 -4.49 6.66 -13.63
CA TRP A 87 -4.67 8.11 -13.79
C TRP A 87 -6.09 8.59 -13.44
N GLY A 88 -7.13 7.96 -13.99
CA GLY A 88 -8.52 8.37 -13.77
C GLY A 88 -8.92 8.37 -12.29
N PRO A 89 -8.77 7.23 -11.58
CA PRO A 89 -8.98 7.15 -10.13
C PRO A 89 -8.13 8.14 -9.31
N LEU A 90 -6.86 8.34 -9.65
CA LEU A 90 -5.97 9.28 -8.96
C LEU A 90 -6.44 10.74 -9.11
N VAL A 91 -6.87 11.14 -10.31
CA VAL A 91 -7.45 12.48 -10.54
C VAL A 91 -8.75 12.67 -9.76
N LYS A 92 -9.62 11.64 -9.71
CA LYS A 92 -10.85 11.68 -8.92
C LYS A 92 -10.55 11.85 -7.43
N PHE A 93 -9.59 11.08 -6.92
CA PHE A 93 -9.12 11.20 -5.54
C PHE A 93 -8.56 12.58 -5.26
N TYR A 94 -7.63 13.08 -6.07
CA TYR A 94 -7.03 14.40 -5.83
C TYR A 94 -8.07 15.51 -5.86
N ARG A 95 -9.04 15.46 -6.79
CA ARG A 95 -10.15 16.41 -6.84
C ARG A 95 -10.94 16.43 -5.54
N TRP A 96 -11.36 15.27 -5.04
CA TRP A 96 -12.06 15.18 -3.76
C TRP A 96 -11.16 15.65 -2.62
N PHE A 97 -9.94 15.11 -2.52
CA PHE A 97 -9.02 15.38 -1.42
C PHE A 97 -8.73 16.88 -1.30
N ALA A 98 -8.35 17.53 -2.40
CA ALA A 98 -8.07 18.96 -2.44
C ALA A 98 -9.29 19.85 -2.10
N SER A 99 -10.52 19.40 -2.38
CA SER A 99 -11.74 20.15 -2.07
C SER A 99 -12.45 19.72 -0.77
N SER A 100 -11.98 18.65 -0.12
CA SER A 100 -12.69 18.01 1.00
C SER A 100 -12.76 18.89 2.24
N GLY A 101 -11.78 19.78 2.43
CA GLY A 101 -11.65 20.59 3.64
C GLY A 101 -11.32 19.76 4.89
N ILE A 102 -10.80 18.53 4.75
CA ILE A 102 -10.19 17.78 5.85
C ILE A 102 -8.80 18.34 6.17
N LEU A 103 -8.36 18.25 7.42
CA LEU A 103 -7.07 18.78 7.86
C LEU A 103 -5.90 18.18 7.05
N LEU A 104 -5.93 16.87 6.81
CA LEU A 104 -4.90 16.16 6.05
C LEU A 104 -4.76 16.66 4.60
N SER A 105 -5.81 17.26 4.00
CA SER A 105 -5.74 17.80 2.65
C SER A 105 -5.01 19.12 2.53
N GLN A 106 -4.55 19.68 3.65
CA GLN A 106 -3.68 20.85 3.69
C GLN A 106 -2.19 20.46 3.63
N ILE A 107 -1.86 19.19 3.82
CA ILE A 107 -0.48 18.69 3.86
C ILE A 107 -0.04 18.26 2.45
N ARG A 108 1.21 18.55 2.10
CA ARG A 108 1.85 18.09 0.85
C ARG A 108 3.26 17.59 1.14
N GLY A 109 3.65 16.53 0.47
CA GLY A 109 4.98 15.95 0.61
C GLY A 109 5.01 14.47 0.29
N LEU A 110 6.13 13.82 0.53
CA LEU A 110 6.33 12.40 0.23
C LEU A 110 6.05 11.54 1.47
N GLY A 111 5.81 10.25 1.24
CA GLY A 111 5.67 9.27 2.31
C GLY A 111 4.34 9.36 3.04
N SER A 112 4.22 8.56 4.09
CA SER A 112 2.94 8.41 4.79
C SER A 112 2.52 9.70 5.49
N ARG A 113 3.45 10.57 5.89
CA ARG A 113 3.21 11.80 6.65
C ARG A 113 3.25 13.09 5.80
N GLY A 114 3.47 12.98 4.49
CA GLY A 114 3.62 14.16 3.64
C GLY A 114 4.86 15.00 4.01
N HIS A 115 6.02 14.36 4.17
CA HIS A 115 7.28 15.06 4.46
C HIS A 115 7.75 15.91 3.28
N ALA A 116 8.31 17.08 3.54
CA ALA A 116 8.98 17.88 2.53
C ALA A 116 10.06 17.03 1.81
N PRO A 117 10.10 16.98 0.47
CA PRO A 117 11.19 16.36 -0.26
C PRO A 117 12.55 16.86 0.22
N PHE A 118 13.46 15.93 0.40
CA PHE A 118 14.79 16.08 0.98
C PHE A 118 14.82 16.69 2.38
N GLY A 119 13.66 16.79 3.05
CA GLY A 119 13.50 17.38 4.38
C GLY A 119 13.37 18.91 4.39
N PHE A 120 13.49 19.59 3.25
CA PHE A 120 13.55 21.06 3.22
C PHE A 120 12.77 21.71 2.07
N LEU A 121 12.32 20.96 1.05
CA LEU A 121 11.63 21.54 -0.09
C LEU A 121 10.12 21.63 0.16
N PRO A 122 9.53 22.81 0.41
CA PRO A 122 8.08 22.92 0.58
C PRO A 122 7.37 22.62 -0.74
N MET A 123 6.31 21.81 -0.68
CA MET A 123 5.54 21.42 -1.86
C MET A 123 4.32 22.31 -2.06
N PRO A 124 4.09 22.84 -3.27
CA PRO A 124 2.93 23.66 -3.54
C PRO A 124 1.65 22.81 -3.53
N VAL A 125 0.53 23.43 -3.17
CA VAL A 125 -0.81 22.85 -3.39
C VAL A 125 -1.22 23.14 -4.82
N LEU A 126 -1.40 22.11 -5.64
CA LEU A 126 -1.82 22.28 -7.02
C LEU A 126 -3.34 22.43 -7.15
N SER A 127 -3.81 23.26 -8.08
CA SER A 127 -5.20 23.17 -8.53
C SER A 127 -5.45 21.83 -9.23
N VAL A 128 -6.70 21.37 -9.31
CA VAL A 128 -7.05 20.11 -9.99
C VAL A 128 -6.59 20.13 -11.46
N SER A 129 -6.72 21.27 -12.15
CA SER A 129 -6.24 21.44 -13.52
C SER A 129 -4.72 21.36 -13.62
N ALA A 130 -3.99 22.00 -12.68
CA ALA A 130 -2.52 21.95 -12.65
C ALA A 130 -2.01 20.53 -12.35
N PHE A 131 -2.65 19.81 -11.42
CA PHE A 131 -2.33 18.40 -11.14
C PHE A 131 -2.58 17.51 -12.36
N ASN A 132 -3.69 17.73 -13.08
CA ASN A 132 -4.00 16.97 -14.29
C ASN A 132 -2.99 17.26 -15.41
N LEU A 133 -2.64 18.53 -15.63
CA LEU A 133 -1.61 18.92 -16.60
C LEU A 133 -0.27 18.29 -16.25
N LEU A 134 0.15 18.36 -14.98
CA LEU A 134 1.37 17.73 -14.49
C LEU A 134 1.37 16.21 -14.71
N SER A 135 0.24 15.55 -14.49
CA SER A 135 0.09 14.11 -14.74
C SER A 135 0.34 13.78 -16.20
N TRP A 136 -0.24 14.55 -17.13
CA TRP A 136 0.00 14.36 -18.57
C TRP A 136 1.43 14.68 -18.98
N LEU A 137 2.03 15.74 -18.44
CA LEU A 137 3.43 16.06 -18.69
C LEU A 137 4.36 14.94 -18.22
N LEU A 138 4.09 14.34 -17.06
CA LEU A 138 4.83 13.19 -16.56
C LEU A 138 4.69 11.98 -17.49
N ILE A 139 3.45 11.61 -17.87
CA ILE A 139 3.17 10.52 -18.80
C ILE A 139 3.90 10.74 -20.13
N LEU A 140 3.77 11.93 -20.73
CA LEU A 140 4.43 12.26 -22.00
C LEU A 140 5.96 12.24 -21.87
N SER A 141 6.52 12.70 -20.76
CA SER A 141 7.97 12.67 -20.54
C SER A 141 8.51 11.24 -20.45
N LEU A 142 7.78 10.33 -19.78
CA LEU A 142 8.14 8.92 -19.73
C LEU A 142 8.04 8.26 -21.12
N LEU A 143 6.98 8.55 -21.88
CA LEU A 143 6.81 8.05 -23.25
C LEU A 143 7.90 8.55 -24.20
N VAL A 144 8.22 9.84 -24.15
CA VAL A 144 9.30 10.44 -24.95
C VAL A 144 10.63 9.83 -24.56
N SER A 145 10.90 9.68 -23.26
CA SER A 145 12.14 9.06 -22.79
C SER A 145 12.31 7.63 -23.32
N ALA A 146 11.27 6.79 -23.21
CA ALA A 146 11.27 5.43 -23.73
C ALA A 146 11.41 5.39 -25.26
N SER A 147 10.65 6.21 -25.99
CA SER A 147 10.64 6.22 -27.46
C SER A 147 11.98 6.70 -28.04
N CYS A 148 12.55 7.77 -27.48
CA CYS A 148 13.85 8.26 -27.89
C CYS A 148 14.98 7.30 -27.49
N GLY A 149 14.86 6.59 -26.37
CA GLY A 149 15.81 5.54 -25.98
C GLY A 149 15.79 4.35 -26.96
N LEU A 150 14.62 3.94 -27.46
CA LEU A 150 14.51 2.94 -28.52
C LEU A 150 15.23 3.39 -29.81
N ILE A 151 15.02 4.64 -30.23
CA ILE A 151 15.68 5.20 -31.41
C ILE A 151 17.21 5.24 -31.22
N ALA A 152 17.66 5.57 -30.01
CA ALA A 152 19.08 5.65 -29.69
C ALA A 152 19.78 4.28 -29.60
N SER A 153 19.03 3.21 -29.30
CA SER A 153 19.55 1.83 -29.16
C SER A 153 19.51 1.00 -30.45
N ASP A 154 18.88 1.51 -31.51
CA ASP A 154 18.81 0.78 -32.79
C ASP A 154 20.17 0.76 -33.50
N GLU A 155 20.90 -0.35 -33.34
CA GLU A 155 22.17 -0.62 -34.02
C GLU A 155 22.00 -0.78 -35.54
N GLN A 156 20.83 -1.19 -36.04
CA GLN A 156 20.63 -1.42 -37.48
C GLN A 156 20.62 -0.10 -38.28
N LEU A 157 20.31 1.02 -37.63
CA LEU A 157 20.44 2.35 -38.22
C LEU A 157 21.89 2.85 -38.32
N SER A 158 22.84 2.17 -37.67
CA SER A 158 24.24 2.60 -37.61
C SER A 158 25.07 2.01 -38.76
N PHE A 159 24.96 2.59 -39.95
CA PHE A 159 25.91 2.37 -41.06
C PHE A 159 27.27 3.04 -40.78
N GLY A 160 27.92 2.71 -39.67
CA GLY A 160 29.29 3.13 -39.33
C GLY A 160 29.48 4.61 -38.96
N VAL A 161 28.44 5.45 -39.06
CA VAL A 161 28.42 6.82 -38.55
C VAL A 161 27.26 6.94 -37.58
N GLN A 162 27.57 7.08 -36.29
CA GLN A 162 26.57 7.43 -35.28
C GLN A 162 25.96 8.76 -35.71
N SER A 163 24.76 8.71 -36.29
CA SER A 163 24.17 9.88 -36.91
C SER A 163 23.90 10.94 -35.85
N SER A 164 24.05 12.23 -36.18
CA SER A 164 23.67 13.33 -35.27
C SER A 164 22.23 13.18 -34.72
N PHE A 165 21.39 12.46 -35.45
CA PHE A 165 20.04 12.10 -35.04
C PHE A 165 20.00 11.17 -33.81
N GLN A 166 20.82 10.10 -33.75
CA GLN A 166 20.88 9.21 -32.59
C GLN A 166 21.38 9.93 -31.33
N GLN A 167 22.39 10.80 -31.48
CA GLN A 167 22.87 11.65 -30.37
C GLN A 167 21.78 12.61 -29.89
N GLY A 168 21.04 13.23 -30.82
CA GLY A 168 19.88 14.06 -30.51
C GLY A 168 18.79 13.30 -29.75
N ALA A 169 18.48 12.07 -30.17
CA ALA A 169 17.52 11.20 -29.50
C ALA A 169 17.98 10.84 -28.06
N LEU A 170 19.25 10.52 -27.87
CA LEU A 170 19.80 10.25 -26.54
C LEU A 170 19.67 11.45 -25.60
N VAL A 171 20.03 12.65 -26.07
CA VAL A 171 19.89 13.89 -25.29
C VAL A 171 18.44 14.18 -24.96
N ALA A 172 17.52 13.98 -25.92
CA ALA A 172 16.09 14.14 -25.69
C ALA A 172 15.55 13.15 -24.64
N SER A 173 16.00 11.89 -24.68
CA SER A 173 15.64 10.88 -23.70
C SER A 173 16.10 11.26 -22.29
N TRP A 174 17.33 11.74 -22.13
CA TRP A 174 17.85 12.19 -20.84
C TRP A 174 17.12 13.42 -20.32
N ALA A 175 16.87 14.42 -21.17
CA ALA A 175 16.12 15.62 -20.80
C ALA A 175 14.70 15.26 -20.34
N ALA A 176 14.01 14.39 -21.08
CA ALA A 176 12.67 13.91 -20.72
C ALA A 176 12.68 13.14 -19.39
N THR A 177 13.72 12.33 -19.13
CA THR A 177 13.90 11.64 -17.85
C THR A 177 14.09 12.60 -16.68
N GLY A 178 14.89 13.67 -16.86
CA GLY A 178 15.06 14.73 -15.86
C GLY A 178 13.74 15.48 -15.56
N ILE A 179 12.97 15.80 -16.60
CA ILE A 179 11.63 16.40 -16.45
C ILE A 179 10.69 15.45 -15.70
N ALA A 180 10.69 14.16 -16.04
CA ALA A 180 9.91 13.14 -15.35
C ALA A 180 10.32 13.01 -13.87
N ALA A 181 11.62 13.04 -13.56
CA ALA A 181 12.13 12.98 -12.19
C ALA A 181 11.55 14.13 -11.34
N PHE A 182 11.69 15.37 -11.80
CA PHE A 182 11.12 16.53 -11.11
C PHE A 182 9.59 16.47 -11.03
N GLY A 183 8.94 16.16 -12.16
CA GLY A 183 7.49 16.04 -12.25
C GLY A 183 6.92 15.00 -11.28
N SER A 184 7.62 13.87 -11.11
CA SER A 184 7.23 12.80 -10.19
C SER A 184 7.26 13.23 -8.72
N ILE A 185 8.24 14.04 -8.29
CA ILE A 185 8.32 14.57 -6.93
C ILE A 185 7.10 15.44 -6.65
N VAL A 186 6.82 16.39 -7.53
CA VAL A 186 5.69 17.31 -7.38
C VAL A 186 4.38 16.52 -7.44
N TRP A 187 4.24 15.58 -8.38
CA TRP A 187 3.03 14.78 -8.56
C TRP A 187 2.74 13.87 -7.35
N LEU A 188 3.72 13.08 -6.89
CA LEU A 188 3.57 12.21 -5.72
C LEU A 188 3.31 13.02 -4.44
N SER A 189 3.85 14.24 -4.34
CA SER A 189 3.61 15.09 -3.17
C SER A 189 2.14 15.46 -2.95
N GLN A 190 1.35 15.43 -4.02
CA GLN A 190 -0.10 15.68 -4.00
C GLN A 190 -0.90 14.44 -3.58
N LEU A 191 -0.29 13.26 -3.61
CA LEU A 191 -0.93 11.95 -3.45
C LEU A 191 -0.37 11.16 -2.27
N PHE A 192 0.28 11.83 -1.31
CA PHE A 192 1.02 11.19 -0.20
C PHE A 192 0.19 10.21 0.63
N CYS A 193 -1.12 10.45 0.75
CA CYS A 193 -2.06 9.63 1.49
C CYS A 193 -2.91 8.69 0.62
N GLU A 194 -2.69 8.69 -0.70
CA GLU A 194 -3.35 7.80 -1.64
C GLU A 194 -2.83 6.37 -1.44
N SER A 195 -3.70 5.36 -1.60
CA SER A 195 -3.41 3.98 -1.21
C SER A 195 -2.37 3.24 -2.06
N THR A 196 -2.24 3.59 -3.33
CA THR A 196 -1.39 2.91 -4.31
C THR A 196 -0.06 3.63 -4.54
N VAL A 197 -0.08 4.97 -4.68
CA VAL A 197 1.13 5.76 -4.97
C VAL A 197 1.71 6.44 -3.73
N GLY A 198 0.90 6.63 -2.69
CA GLY A 198 1.30 7.29 -1.45
C GLY A 198 2.21 6.42 -0.58
N GLN A 199 2.48 6.88 0.64
CA GLN A 199 3.35 6.15 1.58
C GLN A 199 4.71 5.81 0.94
N HIS A 200 5.20 4.58 1.15
CA HIS A 200 6.47 4.09 0.60
C HIS A 200 6.35 3.51 -0.82
N SER A 201 5.14 3.46 -1.40
CA SER A 201 4.91 2.83 -2.70
C SER A 201 5.56 3.61 -3.84
N GLY A 202 5.47 4.95 -3.82
CA GLY A 202 5.97 5.81 -4.90
C GLY A 202 7.48 6.10 -4.90
N PHE A 203 8.22 5.76 -3.84
CA PHE A 203 9.65 6.13 -3.72
C PHE A 203 10.56 5.57 -4.83
N PRO A 204 10.40 4.32 -5.29
CA PRO A 204 11.24 3.81 -6.37
C PRO A 204 11.15 4.66 -7.64
N ILE A 205 9.97 5.24 -7.95
CA ILE A 205 9.79 6.11 -9.13
C ILE A 205 10.76 7.28 -9.10
N VAL A 206 10.75 8.06 -8.00
CA VAL A 206 11.58 9.25 -7.85
C VAL A 206 13.07 8.89 -7.93
N ASN A 207 13.47 7.87 -7.17
CA ASN A 207 14.88 7.51 -7.05
C ASN A 207 15.46 6.94 -8.36
N VAL A 208 14.72 6.06 -9.04
CA VAL A 208 15.18 5.51 -10.32
C VAL A 208 15.25 6.60 -11.39
N LEU A 209 14.26 7.49 -11.48
CA LEU A 209 14.28 8.59 -12.45
C LEU A 209 15.45 9.56 -12.20
N ILE A 210 15.77 9.87 -10.94
CA ILE A 210 16.94 10.70 -10.60
C ILE A 210 18.23 9.99 -11.02
N LEU A 211 18.38 8.70 -10.71
CA LEU A 211 19.59 7.94 -11.06
C LEU A 211 19.76 7.83 -12.59
N LEU A 212 18.69 7.57 -13.33
CA LEU A 212 18.72 7.56 -14.80
C LEU A 212 19.01 8.94 -15.39
N ALA A 213 18.49 10.02 -14.79
CA ALA A 213 18.77 11.38 -15.24
C ALA A 213 20.23 11.80 -15.00
N LEU A 214 20.87 11.28 -13.94
CA LEU A 214 22.25 11.63 -13.57
C LEU A 214 23.30 10.74 -14.23
N ALA A 215 23.06 9.43 -14.33
CA ALA A 215 24.04 8.45 -14.84
C ALA A 215 23.69 7.91 -16.24
N GLY A 216 22.63 8.44 -16.86
CA GLY A 216 22.11 7.96 -18.13
C GLY A 216 21.54 6.54 -18.04
N ASP A 217 21.18 5.98 -19.20
CA ASP A 217 20.76 4.58 -19.31
C ASP A 217 21.97 3.67 -19.54
N SER A 218 22.85 3.61 -18.54
CA SER A 218 24.11 2.86 -18.57
C SER A 218 24.09 1.68 -17.59
N GLU A 219 24.94 0.68 -17.81
CA GLU A 219 25.10 -0.44 -16.87
C GLU A 219 25.51 0.03 -15.46
N PHE A 220 26.23 1.15 -15.38
CA PHE A 220 26.58 1.78 -14.11
C PHE A 220 25.35 2.36 -13.39
N ALA A 221 24.43 3.00 -14.13
CA ALA A 221 23.17 3.47 -13.56
C ALA A 221 22.33 2.30 -13.02
N VAL A 222 22.25 1.20 -13.78
CA VAL A 222 21.57 -0.03 -13.34
C VAL A 222 22.22 -0.59 -12.06
N PHE A 223 23.55 -0.58 -11.97
CA PHE A 223 24.26 -0.97 -10.75
C PHE A 223 23.90 -0.07 -9.56
N LEU A 224 23.90 1.25 -9.73
CA LEU A 224 23.50 2.19 -8.67
C LEU A 224 22.04 1.99 -8.23
N ILE A 225 21.14 1.71 -9.17
CA ILE A 225 19.74 1.38 -8.88
C ILE A 225 19.64 0.07 -8.08
N ARG A 226 20.44 -0.96 -8.41
CA ARG A 226 20.51 -2.19 -7.61
C ARG A 226 20.97 -1.91 -6.19
N VAL A 227 22.05 -1.13 -6.02
CA VAL A 227 22.55 -0.74 -4.68
C VAL A 227 21.46 -0.01 -3.90
N PHE A 228 20.76 0.93 -4.53
CA PHE A 228 19.64 1.65 -3.94
C PHE A 228 18.53 0.69 -3.49
N MET A 229 18.03 -0.17 -4.38
CA MET A 229 16.95 -1.12 -4.07
C MET A 229 17.34 -2.13 -2.99
N VAL A 230 18.55 -2.70 -3.07
CA VAL A 230 19.10 -3.59 -2.04
C VAL A 230 19.17 -2.89 -0.69
N SER A 231 19.57 -1.61 -0.65
CA SER A 231 19.65 -0.86 0.61
C SER A 231 18.27 -0.69 1.26
N LEU A 232 17.20 -0.52 0.48
CA LEU A 232 15.83 -0.43 1.00
C LEU A 232 15.40 -1.73 1.66
N TYR A 233 15.64 -2.87 1.00
CA TYR A 233 15.33 -4.19 1.58
C TYR A 233 16.14 -4.46 2.84
N PHE A 234 17.45 -4.20 2.78
CA PHE A 234 18.32 -4.38 3.94
C PHE A 234 17.90 -3.49 5.11
N GLY A 235 17.57 -2.22 4.85
CA GLY A 235 17.04 -1.28 5.84
C GLY A 235 15.73 -1.76 6.47
N ALA A 236 14.81 -2.29 5.66
CA ALA A 236 13.55 -2.85 6.14
C ALA A 236 13.80 -4.08 7.04
N GLY A 237 14.73 -4.96 6.66
CA GLY A 237 15.15 -6.11 7.46
C GLY A 237 15.77 -5.70 8.80
N LEU A 238 16.71 -4.74 8.78
CA LEU A 238 17.30 -4.16 9.99
C LEU A 238 16.24 -3.51 10.89
N ALA A 239 15.26 -2.81 10.31
CA ALA A 239 14.18 -2.20 11.06
C ALA A 239 13.29 -3.25 11.75
N LYS A 240 12.99 -4.40 11.11
CA LYS A 240 12.26 -5.52 11.72
C LYS A 240 13.04 -6.21 12.84
N VAL A 241 14.35 -6.38 12.66
CA VAL A 241 15.25 -6.90 13.71
C VAL A 241 15.28 -5.94 14.91
N GLY A 242 15.53 -4.66 14.66
CA GLY A 242 15.53 -3.62 15.69
C GLY A 242 14.17 -3.50 16.40
N GLY A 243 13.08 -3.51 15.63
CA GLY A 243 11.72 -3.54 16.14
C GLY A 243 11.42 -4.78 16.97
N SER A 244 12.02 -5.94 16.65
CA SER A 244 11.91 -7.15 17.46
C SER A 244 12.59 -7.01 18.82
N PHE A 245 13.78 -6.39 18.86
CA PHE A 245 14.49 -6.12 20.11
C PHE A 245 13.76 -5.09 20.99
N VAL A 246 13.35 -3.96 20.40
CA VAL A 246 12.59 -2.92 21.11
C VAL A 246 11.22 -3.44 21.54
N GLY A 247 10.61 -4.28 20.69
CA GLY A 247 9.30 -4.89 20.87
C GLY A 247 9.24 -6.00 21.91
N GLY A 248 10.38 -6.61 22.26
CA GLY A 248 10.41 -7.84 23.07
C GLY A 248 9.70 -9.04 22.40
N ASN A 249 9.38 -8.93 21.11
CA ASN A 249 8.63 -9.92 20.33
C ASN A 249 9.40 -10.22 19.04
N ARG A 250 9.34 -11.46 18.55
CA ARG A 250 10.05 -11.84 17.33
C ARG A 250 9.17 -11.61 16.11
N TRP A 251 9.62 -10.76 15.18
CA TRP A 251 8.94 -10.58 13.89
C TRP A 251 8.84 -11.89 13.10
N SER A 252 9.86 -12.76 13.22
CA SER A 252 9.93 -14.07 12.59
C SER A 252 8.95 -15.11 13.14
N SER A 253 8.13 -14.78 14.14
CA SER A 253 7.14 -15.70 14.72
C SER A 253 5.93 -15.98 13.82
N GLY A 254 5.76 -15.20 12.74
CA GLY A 254 4.57 -15.24 11.89
C GLY A 254 3.41 -14.39 12.40
N LYS A 255 3.39 -13.98 13.68
CA LYS A 255 2.27 -13.23 14.28
C LYS A 255 2.04 -11.86 13.65
N THR A 256 3.10 -11.18 13.24
CA THR A 256 2.97 -9.87 12.58
C THR A 256 2.42 -10.00 11.16
N LEU A 257 2.79 -11.05 10.44
CA LEU A 257 2.21 -11.35 9.14
C LEU A 257 0.74 -11.79 9.28
N GLU A 258 0.43 -12.63 10.27
CA GLU A 258 -0.93 -13.01 10.65
C GLU A 258 -1.80 -11.77 10.94
N ALA A 259 -1.30 -10.85 11.77
CA ALA A 259 -1.95 -9.59 12.07
C ALA A 259 -2.19 -8.75 10.81
N SER A 260 -1.18 -8.62 9.95
CA SER A 260 -1.28 -7.84 8.72
C SER A 260 -2.31 -8.41 7.74
N VAL A 261 -2.36 -9.74 7.58
CA VAL A 261 -3.36 -10.42 6.74
C VAL A 261 -4.76 -10.28 7.35
N PHE A 262 -4.87 -10.37 8.68
CA PHE A 262 -6.12 -10.15 9.37
C PHE A 262 -6.63 -8.72 9.15
N HIS A 263 -5.81 -7.70 9.37
CA HIS A 263 -6.18 -6.29 9.09
C HIS A 263 -6.63 -6.11 7.64
N ALA A 264 -5.86 -6.62 6.69
CA ALA A 264 -6.18 -6.55 5.27
C ALA A 264 -7.49 -7.27 4.91
N PHE A 265 -7.88 -8.32 5.63
CA PHE A 265 -9.16 -8.98 5.42
C PHE A 265 -10.35 -8.07 5.76
N TRP A 266 -10.17 -7.07 6.63
CA TRP A 266 -11.18 -6.08 7.00
C TRP A 266 -11.13 -4.83 6.11
N SER A 267 -9.94 -4.29 5.87
CA SER A 267 -9.75 -3.02 5.16
C SER A 267 -9.64 -3.18 3.63
N ARG A 268 -9.19 -4.34 3.16
CA ARG A 268 -8.80 -4.65 1.77
C ARG A 268 -9.31 -6.02 1.32
N PRO A 269 -10.61 -6.31 1.42
CA PRO A 269 -11.12 -7.61 1.03
C PRO A 269 -11.15 -7.82 -0.50
N GLY A 270 -10.86 -6.82 -1.34
CA GLY A 270 -11.02 -6.89 -2.79
C GLY A 270 -12.32 -6.23 -3.28
N HIS A 271 -12.42 -5.98 -4.59
CA HIS A 271 -13.52 -5.21 -5.21
C HIS A 271 -14.91 -5.79 -4.90
N ARG A 272 -14.97 -7.11 -4.74
CA ARG A 272 -16.20 -7.88 -4.45
C ARG A 272 -16.38 -8.20 -2.98
N GLY A 273 -15.61 -7.52 -2.12
CA GLY A 273 -15.53 -7.82 -0.71
C GLY A 273 -15.20 -9.29 -0.47
N GLN A 274 -16.00 -9.95 0.36
CA GLN A 274 -15.76 -11.32 0.81
C GLN A 274 -15.87 -12.40 -0.29
N ARG A 275 -16.47 -12.07 -1.44
CA ARG A 275 -16.58 -13.01 -2.57
C ARG A 275 -15.31 -13.03 -3.42
N SER A 276 -14.43 -12.05 -3.25
CA SER A 276 -13.19 -11.94 -4.02
C SER A 276 -12.28 -13.15 -3.77
N ILE A 277 -11.42 -13.44 -4.74
CA ILE A 277 -10.39 -14.47 -4.57
C ILE A 277 -9.37 -14.10 -3.48
N PHE A 278 -9.16 -12.79 -3.25
CA PHE A 278 -8.28 -12.27 -2.20
C PHE A 278 -8.82 -12.60 -0.81
N ALA A 279 -10.07 -12.23 -0.52
CA ALA A 279 -10.70 -12.49 0.77
C ALA A 279 -10.78 -13.99 1.07
N LYS A 280 -11.07 -14.81 0.05
CA LYS A 280 -11.03 -16.28 0.18
C LYS A 280 -9.64 -16.79 0.54
N SER A 281 -8.61 -16.26 -0.11
CA SER A 281 -7.21 -16.65 0.17
C SER A 281 -6.74 -16.18 1.53
N GLN A 282 -7.01 -14.93 1.91
CA GLN A 282 -6.73 -14.38 3.23
C GLN A 282 -7.40 -15.23 4.32
N ARG A 283 -8.69 -15.51 4.16
CA ARG A 283 -9.44 -16.38 5.06
C ARG A 283 -8.83 -17.78 5.13
N PHE A 284 -8.55 -18.39 3.98
CA PHE A 284 -7.93 -19.71 3.94
C PHE A 284 -6.65 -19.75 4.77
N VAL A 285 -5.76 -18.77 4.59
CA VAL A 285 -4.52 -18.72 5.37
C VAL A 285 -4.78 -18.43 6.85
N LEU A 286 -5.80 -17.65 7.22
CA LEU A 286 -6.14 -17.38 8.61
C LEU A 286 -6.82 -18.57 9.33
N THR A 287 -7.63 -19.37 8.62
CA THR A 287 -8.47 -20.40 9.23
C THR A 287 -7.93 -21.82 9.11
N THR A 288 -7.02 -22.08 8.18
CA THR A 288 -6.54 -23.44 7.92
C THR A 288 -5.63 -23.94 9.03
N ARG A 289 -5.82 -25.20 9.45
CA ARG A 289 -4.92 -25.87 10.39
C ARG A 289 -3.50 -25.89 9.81
N GLY A 290 -2.55 -25.25 10.50
CA GLY A 290 -1.18 -25.05 9.98
C GLY A 290 -0.89 -23.63 9.46
N SER A 291 -1.86 -22.72 9.54
CA SER A 291 -1.69 -21.29 9.27
C SER A 291 -0.45 -20.70 9.97
N GLU A 292 -0.20 -21.08 11.22
CA GLU A 292 0.94 -20.60 11.99
C GLU A 292 2.28 -20.94 11.34
N TRP A 293 2.42 -22.16 10.82
CA TRP A 293 3.63 -22.58 10.12
C TRP A 293 3.79 -21.81 8.82
N PHE A 294 2.71 -21.65 8.05
CA PHE A 294 2.75 -20.87 6.82
C PHE A 294 3.17 -19.41 7.08
N MET A 295 2.56 -18.76 8.08
CA MET A 295 2.90 -17.39 8.44
C MET A 295 4.33 -17.28 8.99
N MET A 296 4.77 -18.22 9.82
CA MET A 296 6.13 -18.25 10.33
C MET A 296 7.15 -18.43 9.20
N MET A 297 6.92 -19.36 8.28
CA MET A 297 7.79 -19.56 7.12
C MET A 297 7.82 -18.33 6.21
N GLY A 298 6.68 -17.68 5.98
CA GLY A 298 6.60 -16.42 5.25
C GLY A 298 7.38 -15.30 5.93
N SER A 299 7.27 -15.16 7.25
CA SER A 299 8.04 -14.19 8.05
C SER A 299 9.54 -14.50 8.08
N VAL A 300 9.95 -15.75 8.27
CA VAL A 300 11.37 -16.12 8.23
C VAL A 300 11.94 -15.89 6.84
N GLY A 301 11.23 -16.31 5.79
CA GLY A 301 11.65 -16.16 4.40
C GLY A 301 11.78 -14.69 3.99
N SER A 302 10.81 -13.84 4.34
CA SER A 302 10.89 -12.41 4.05
C SER A 302 12.02 -11.72 4.81
N LEU A 303 12.21 -12.02 6.09
CA LEU A 303 13.31 -11.45 6.88
C LEU A 303 14.68 -11.90 6.33
N PHE A 304 14.81 -13.17 5.97
CA PHE A 304 16.02 -13.71 5.36
C PHE A 304 16.32 -13.03 4.02
N PHE A 305 15.32 -12.93 3.13
CA PHE A 305 15.45 -12.23 1.85
C PHE A 305 15.93 -10.79 2.04
N GLU A 306 15.29 -10.03 2.94
CA GLU A 306 15.64 -8.63 3.18
C GLU A 306 17.06 -8.45 3.72
N LEU A 307 17.46 -9.26 4.71
CA LEU A 307 18.80 -9.20 5.31
C LEU A 307 19.90 -9.73 4.37
N ALA A 308 19.57 -10.71 3.52
CA ALA A 308 20.51 -11.32 2.58
C ALA A 308 20.59 -10.59 1.23
N ALA A 309 19.71 -9.62 0.95
CA ALA A 309 19.69 -8.87 -0.30
C ALA A 309 21.08 -8.30 -0.71
N PRO A 310 21.93 -7.77 0.20
CA PRO A 310 23.28 -7.30 -0.15
C PRO A 310 24.19 -8.34 -0.80
N ALA A 311 23.95 -9.64 -0.58
CA ALA A 311 24.78 -10.70 -1.15
C ALA A 311 24.79 -10.67 -2.69
N CYS A 312 23.71 -10.24 -3.35
CA CYS A 312 23.68 -10.19 -4.81
C CYS A 312 24.54 -9.08 -5.42
N LEU A 313 24.98 -8.09 -4.63
CA LEU A 313 25.93 -7.07 -5.09
C LEU A 313 27.36 -7.64 -5.21
N PHE A 314 27.67 -8.66 -4.41
CA PHE A 314 28.98 -9.34 -4.43
C PHE A 314 28.99 -10.59 -5.30
N LEU A 315 27.81 -11.17 -5.55
CA LEU A 315 27.60 -12.34 -6.38
C LEU A 315 26.60 -11.99 -7.49
N PRO A 316 27.04 -11.36 -8.60
CA PRO A 316 26.14 -10.89 -9.65
C PRO A 316 25.25 -11.98 -10.26
N SER A 317 25.71 -13.23 -10.25
CA SER A 317 24.94 -14.40 -10.69
C SER A 317 23.67 -14.64 -9.86
N LEU A 318 23.58 -14.10 -8.64
CA LEU A 318 22.38 -14.17 -7.80
C LEU A 318 21.37 -13.06 -8.11
N ALA A 319 21.76 -12.00 -8.82
CA ALA A 319 20.89 -10.84 -9.03
C ALA A 319 19.53 -11.22 -9.66
N PRO A 320 19.45 -12.02 -10.75
CA PRO A 320 18.15 -12.39 -11.32
C PRO A 320 17.25 -13.15 -10.34
N ALA A 321 17.82 -14.08 -9.56
CA ALA A 321 17.09 -14.83 -8.55
C ALA A 321 16.56 -13.90 -7.44
N VAL A 322 17.38 -12.95 -6.98
CA VAL A 322 16.94 -11.93 -6.01
C VAL A 322 15.83 -11.06 -6.59
N GLY A 323 15.92 -10.66 -7.86
CA GLY A 323 14.88 -9.92 -8.57
C GLY A 323 13.54 -10.67 -8.60
N LEU A 324 13.57 -11.97 -8.92
CA LEU A 324 12.38 -12.84 -8.92
C LEU A 324 11.80 -13.03 -7.51
N ILE A 325 12.64 -13.28 -6.52
CA ILE A 325 12.20 -13.41 -5.11
C ILE A 325 11.56 -12.10 -4.64
N ALA A 326 12.19 -10.96 -4.94
CA ALA A 326 11.67 -9.64 -4.61
C ALA A 326 10.31 -9.39 -5.30
N TRP A 327 10.17 -9.77 -6.57
CA TRP A 327 8.91 -9.66 -7.29
C TRP A 327 7.83 -10.52 -6.63
N SER A 328 8.13 -11.79 -6.31
CA SER A 328 7.20 -12.68 -5.62
C SER A 328 6.84 -12.19 -4.22
N PHE A 329 7.77 -11.54 -3.52
CA PHE A 329 7.52 -10.93 -2.22
C PHE A 329 6.47 -9.81 -2.33
N HIS A 330 6.66 -8.85 -3.23
CA HIS A 330 5.69 -7.75 -3.43
C HIS A 330 4.34 -8.24 -3.93
N PHE A 331 4.36 -9.23 -4.81
CA PHE A 331 3.14 -9.91 -5.23
C PHE A 331 2.39 -10.56 -4.07
N GLY A 332 3.11 -11.24 -3.16
CA GLY A 332 2.53 -11.82 -1.95
C GLY A 332 1.95 -10.77 -1.02
N VAL A 333 2.64 -9.63 -0.84
CA VAL A 333 2.12 -8.48 -0.07
C VAL A 333 0.83 -7.96 -0.68
N PHE A 334 0.79 -7.77 -2.00
CA PHE A 334 -0.43 -7.36 -2.67
C PHE A 334 -1.54 -8.40 -2.55
N TRP A 335 -1.25 -9.68 -2.75
CA TRP A 335 -2.25 -10.75 -2.67
C TRP A 335 -2.85 -10.87 -1.26
N PHE A 336 -2.01 -11.00 -0.23
CA PHE A 336 -2.47 -11.28 1.14
C PHE A 336 -2.73 -10.04 1.99
N VAL A 337 -1.95 -8.96 1.83
CA VAL A 337 -2.05 -7.74 2.64
C VAL A 337 -2.76 -6.60 1.89
N GLY A 338 -2.95 -6.74 0.58
CA GLY A 338 -3.70 -5.78 -0.23
C GLY A 338 -3.02 -4.43 -0.42
N ILE A 339 -1.70 -4.34 -0.19
CA ILE A 339 -0.92 -3.14 -0.50
C ILE A 339 -0.39 -3.27 -1.93
N ASP A 340 -0.69 -2.30 -2.78
CA ASP A 340 -0.19 -2.27 -4.15
C ASP A 340 1.23 -1.72 -4.23
N PHE A 341 2.21 -2.56 -3.87
CA PHE A 341 3.60 -2.31 -4.26
C PHE A 341 3.89 -2.77 -5.69
N CYS A 342 3.02 -3.59 -6.28
CA CYS A 342 3.18 -4.09 -7.63
C CYS A 342 3.27 -2.96 -8.67
N SER A 343 2.38 -1.96 -8.57
CA SER A 343 2.32 -0.86 -9.55
C SER A 343 3.62 -0.04 -9.66
N HIS A 344 4.45 0.04 -8.61
CA HIS A 344 5.56 0.99 -8.56
C HIS A 344 6.90 0.41 -8.11
N TRP A 345 6.90 -0.65 -7.29
CA TRP A 345 8.13 -1.33 -6.88
C TRP A 345 8.59 -2.34 -7.92
N THR A 346 7.69 -3.17 -8.46
CA THR A 346 8.11 -4.28 -9.32
C THR A 346 8.87 -3.82 -10.55
N PRO A 347 8.53 -2.71 -11.23
CA PRO A 347 9.29 -2.36 -12.42
C PRO A 347 10.76 -2.01 -12.07
N ALA A 348 11.07 -1.58 -10.83
CA ALA A 348 12.42 -1.23 -10.42
C ALA A 348 13.25 -2.49 -10.19
N LEU A 349 12.56 -3.61 -9.91
CA LEU A 349 13.17 -4.93 -9.78
C LEU A 349 13.65 -5.47 -11.12
N MET A 350 13.20 -4.91 -12.24
CA MET A 350 13.78 -5.24 -13.54
C MET A 350 15.28 -4.98 -13.55
N ALA A 351 15.80 -4.01 -12.78
CA ALA A 351 17.23 -3.73 -12.69
C ALA A 351 18.06 -4.98 -12.34
N PHE A 352 17.50 -5.95 -11.62
CA PHE A 352 18.17 -7.21 -11.27
C PHE A 352 18.27 -8.23 -12.41
N ALA A 353 17.52 -8.03 -13.50
CA ALA A 353 17.54 -8.87 -14.70
C ALA A 353 18.45 -8.34 -15.82
N PHE A 354 18.68 -7.01 -15.87
CA PHE A 354 19.55 -6.38 -16.88
C PHE A 354 21.04 -6.51 -16.55
N SER A 355 21.95 -6.28 -17.50
CA SER A 355 23.38 -6.19 -17.19
C SER A 355 23.66 -4.97 -16.30
N ALA A 356 24.66 -5.09 -15.43
CA ALA A 356 25.10 -4.00 -14.57
C ALA A 356 26.57 -4.16 -14.23
N GLU A 357 27.32 -3.06 -14.31
CA GLU A 357 28.76 -3.05 -14.07
C GLU A 357 29.10 -2.03 -12.98
N ALA A 358 29.82 -2.50 -11.96
CA ALA A 358 30.41 -1.63 -10.95
C ALA A 358 31.71 -1.03 -11.50
N ARG A 359 31.76 0.29 -11.61
CA ARG A 359 32.96 1.02 -12.06
C ARG A 359 33.12 2.34 -11.33
N LEU A 360 34.25 3.00 -11.56
CA LEU A 360 34.44 4.38 -11.10
C LEU A 360 33.57 5.35 -11.93
N PRO A 361 33.05 6.43 -11.31
CA PRO A 361 32.33 7.46 -12.04
C PRO A 361 33.29 8.15 -13.02
N GLN A 362 32.83 8.34 -14.26
CA GLN A 362 33.60 8.90 -15.37
C GLN A 362 33.31 10.39 -15.61
N CYS A 363 32.22 10.92 -15.03
CA CYS A 363 31.84 12.32 -15.16
C CYS A 363 31.22 12.87 -13.86
N ALA A 364 31.08 14.20 -13.78
CA ALA A 364 30.53 14.87 -12.60
C ALA A 364 29.09 14.44 -12.28
N ALA A 365 28.26 14.16 -13.30
CA ALA A 365 26.88 13.71 -13.09
C ALA A 365 26.82 12.33 -12.43
N GLU A 366 27.72 11.41 -12.81
CA GLU A 366 27.86 10.10 -12.15
C GLU A 366 28.39 10.22 -10.72
N VAL A 367 29.27 11.17 -10.42
CA VAL A 367 29.69 11.46 -9.04
C VAL A 367 28.50 11.91 -8.19
N LEU A 368 27.61 12.74 -8.74
CA LEU A 368 26.38 13.13 -8.07
C LEU A 368 25.43 11.94 -7.86
N ALA A 369 25.34 11.03 -8.83
CA ALA A 369 24.58 9.79 -8.68
C ALA A 369 25.13 8.91 -7.54
N CYS A 370 26.45 8.75 -7.44
CA CYS A 370 27.10 8.05 -6.33
C CYS A 370 26.82 8.74 -4.99
N ALA A 371 26.94 10.07 -4.93
CA ALA A 371 26.65 10.84 -3.72
C ALA A 371 25.18 10.67 -3.30
N TYR A 372 24.26 10.66 -4.26
CA TYR A 372 22.83 10.42 -4.04
C TYR A 372 22.58 9.03 -3.42
N VAL A 373 23.19 7.96 -3.96
CA VAL A 373 23.12 6.62 -3.36
C VAL A 373 23.80 6.59 -1.99
N GLY A 374 24.90 7.31 -1.80
CA GLY A 374 25.56 7.47 -0.50
C GLY A 374 24.62 8.05 0.57
N CYS A 375 23.85 9.08 0.24
CA CYS A 375 22.82 9.63 1.12
C CYS A 375 21.76 8.60 1.50
N GLN A 376 21.30 7.78 0.55
CA GLN A 376 20.39 6.68 0.81
C GLN A 376 21.01 5.65 1.80
N LEU A 377 22.26 5.26 1.60
CA LEU A 377 22.94 4.32 2.49
C LEU A 377 23.05 4.87 3.92
N ILE A 378 23.35 6.17 4.07
CA ILE A 378 23.34 6.84 5.38
C ILE A 378 21.94 6.81 6.00
N ALA A 379 20.89 7.09 5.23
CA ALA A 379 19.50 7.03 5.72
C ALA A 379 19.12 5.62 6.21
N VAL A 380 19.55 4.58 5.50
CA VAL A 380 19.37 3.17 5.88
C VAL A 380 20.13 2.83 7.16
N LEU A 381 21.43 3.13 7.23
CA LEU A 381 22.28 2.77 8.37
C LEU A 381 21.91 3.52 9.66
N THR A 382 21.42 4.75 9.53
CA THR A 382 20.94 5.52 10.70
C THR A 382 19.61 5.03 11.23
N LEU A 383 18.83 4.30 10.41
CA LEU A 383 17.45 3.88 10.70
C LEU A 383 16.60 5.07 11.21
N ASN A 384 16.86 6.29 10.72
CA ASN A 384 16.28 7.51 11.25
C ASN A 384 14.74 7.50 11.18
N GLU A 385 14.20 6.98 10.08
CA GLU A 385 12.76 6.87 9.89
C GLU A 385 12.12 5.82 10.82
N ALA A 386 12.74 4.64 10.98
CA ALA A 386 12.33 3.66 12.00
C ALA A 386 12.41 4.24 13.43
N ARG A 387 13.29 5.22 13.63
CA ARG A 387 13.42 5.98 14.87
C ARG A 387 12.35 7.08 15.02
N GLY A 388 11.38 7.16 14.12
CA GLY A 388 10.31 8.14 14.13
C GLY A 388 10.77 9.54 13.73
N GLY A 389 12.00 9.69 13.25
CA GLY A 389 12.51 10.95 12.69
C GLY A 389 11.78 11.30 11.38
N THR A 390 11.77 12.59 11.05
CA THR A 390 11.34 13.08 9.74
C THR A 390 12.46 12.76 8.75
N GLY A 391 12.42 11.56 8.15
CA GLY A 391 13.40 11.16 7.15
C GLY A 391 13.38 12.14 5.96
N PRO A 392 14.54 12.50 5.38
CA PRO A 392 14.61 13.35 4.19
C PRO A 392 14.17 12.52 2.96
N LEU A 393 12.88 12.20 2.87
CA LEU A 393 12.32 11.47 1.74
C LEU A 393 12.70 12.17 0.43
N PRO A 394 13.12 11.44 -0.61
CA PRO A 394 12.84 10.04 -0.84
C PRO A 394 13.89 9.06 -0.28
N PHE A 395 14.86 9.54 0.52
CA PHE A 395 15.77 8.65 1.26
C PHE A 395 15.05 8.01 2.43
N SER A 396 15.03 6.68 2.47
CA SER A 396 14.20 5.92 3.41
C SER A 396 14.88 4.63 3.83
N CYS A 397 14.68 4.20 5.08
CA CYS A 397 15.02 2.85 5.50
C CYS A 397 13.83 1.88 5.35
N SER A 398 12.72 2.35 4.75
CA SER A 398 11.47 1.63 4.53
C SER A 398 11.04 0.78 5.73
N PRO A 399 10.75 1.39 6.90
CA PRO A 399 10.43 0.66 8.13
C PRO A 399 9.01 0.03 8.12
N MET A 400 8.58 -0.45 6.96
CA MET A 400 7.29 -1.09 6.75
C MET A 400 7.23 -2.37 7.58
N PHE A 401 6.17 -2.50 8.38
CA PHE A 401 5.96 -3.62 9.29
C PHE A 401 7.11 -3.82 10.29
N ALA A 402 7.92 -2.80 10.60
CA ALA A 402 9.08 -2.95 11.46
C ALA A 402 8.71 -3.37 12.90
N MET A 403 7.59 -2.84 13.42
CA MET A 403 7.12 -3.16 14.76
C MET A 403 6.41 -4.52 14.77
N PRO A 404 6.86 -5.50 15.57
CA PRO A 404 6.14 -6.75 15.73
C PRO A 404 4.75 -6.50 16.32
N GLN A 405 3.74 -7.08 15.69
CA GLN A 405 2.36 -7.08 16.17
C GLN A 405 1.91 -8.52 16.43
N ASP A 406 1.09 -8.71 17.47
CA ASP A 406 0.39 -9.95 17.77
C ASP A 406 -1.07 -9.59 18.12
N LEU A 407 -2.02 -10.09 17.32
CA LEU A 407 -3.45 -9.85 17.54
C LEU A 407 -3.93 -10.32 18.92
N LEU A 408 -3.22 -11.28 19.51
CA LEU A 408 -3.56 -11.89 20.77
C LEU A 408 -2.85 -11.22 21.95
N LYS A 409 -2.04 -10.19 21.74
CA LYS A 409 -1.41 -9.44 22.83
C LYS A 409 -1.86 -7.98 22.80
N ASP A 410 -2.04 -7.44 23.99
CA ASP A 410 -2.39 -6.04 24.21
C ASP A 410 -1.12 -5.20 24.45
N ASP A 411 -0.08 -5.46 23.66
CA ASP A 411 1.21 -4.76 23.73
C ASP A 411 1.38 -3.71 22.62
N MET A 412 0.62 -3.83 21.53
CA MET A 412 0.54 -2.88 20.42
C MET A 412 -0.89 -2.38 20.20
N ILE A 413 -1.00 -1.21 19.57
CA ILE A 413 -2.29 -0.68 19.11
C ILE A 413 -2.93 -1.69 18.15
N ASN A 414 -4.09 -2.23 18.55
CA ASN A 414 -4.90 -3.11 17.74
C ASN A 414 -6.07 -2.30 17.18
N TRP A 415 -5.79 -1.56 16.10
CA TRP A 415 -6.73 -0.69 15.42
C TRP A 415 -7.21 -1.34 14.13
N PHE A 416 -8.52 -1.56 14.02
CA PHE A 416 -9.15 -2.18 12.87
C PHE A 416 -9.94 -1.14 12.10
N THR A 417 -9.75 -1.16 10.78
CA THR A 417 -10.40 -0.23 9.86
C THR A 417 -11.27 -0.99 8.88
N LEU A 418 -12.54 -0.57 8.82
CA LEU A 418 -13.54 -1.07 7.90
C LEU A 418 -13.93 0.07 6.97
N VAL A 419 -13.86 -0.18 5.67
CA VAL A 419 -14.05 0.87 4.67
C VAL A 419 -15.12 0.41 3.68
N GLY A 420 -16.02 1.31 3.29
CA GLY A 420 -17.03 1.08 2.25
C GLY A 420 -16.46 1.10 0.83
N THR A 421 -15.13 1.08 0.68
CA THR A 421 -14.42 1.01 -0.60
C THR A 421 -13.24 0.04 -0.48
N ASP A 422 -12.67 -0.38 -1.60
CA ASP A 422 -11.52 -1.28 -1.61
C ASP A 422 -10.21 -0.49 -1.63
N LEU A 423 -9.48 -0.51 -0.51
CA LEU A 423 -8.19 0.19 -0.40
C LEU A 423 -7.09 -0.41 -1.29
N ARG A 424 -7.31 -1.58 -1.92
CA ARG A 424 -6.39 -2.13 -2.94
C ARG A 424 -6.40 -1.32 -4.24
N MET A 425 -7.47 -0.57 -4.48
CA MET A 425 -7.66 0.15 -5.72
C MET A 425 -7.13 1.58 -5.60
N PRO A 426 -6.59 2.13 -6.71
CA PRO A 426 -6.21 3.53 -6.74
C PRO A 426 -7.43 4.42 -6.56
N GLY A 427 -7.17 5.62 -6.09
CA GLY A 427 -8.15 6.65 -5.82
C GLY A 427 -8.80 6.56 -4.43
N THR A 428 -8.17 5.85 -3.48
CA THR A 428 -8.64 5.73 -2.09
C THR A 428 -7.60 6.26 -1.10
N MET A 429 -8.04 6.63 0.10
CA MET A 429 -7.15 7.17 1.14
C MET A 429 -6.51 6.04 1.93
N GLY A 430 -5.30 5.61 1.55
CA GLY A 430 -4.60 4.51 2.21
C GLY A 430 -4.18 4.79 3.66
N THR A 431 -4.01 6.06 4.04
CA THR A 431 -3.69 6.41 5.44
C THR A 431 -4.85 6.21 6.40
N VAL A 432 -6.05 5.87 5.92
CA VAL A 432 -7.22 5.59 6.76
C VAL A 432 -6.94 4.49 7.79
N GLU A 433 -6.08 3.52 7.48
CA GLU A 433 -5.71 2.44 8.41
C GLU A 433 -4.89 2.89 9.62
N TRP A 434 -4.25 4.05 9.51
CA TRP A 434 -3.35 4.61 10.54
C TRP A 434 -3.82 5.98 11.00
N SER A 435 -5.05 6.37 10.61
CA SER A 435 -5.70 7.62 10.96
C SER A 435 -6.92 7.37 11.82
N GLY A 436 -7.44 8.47 12.37
CA GLY A 436 -8.64 8.48 13.19
C GLY A 436 -8.54 9.50 14.32
N PRO A 437 -9.62 9.67 15.10
CA PRO A 437 -9.64 10.56 16.25
C PRO A 437 -8.56 10.28 17.30
N PRO A 438 -8.09 9.03 17.52
CA PRO A 438 -7.08 8.82 18.56
C PRO A 438 -5.64 9.05 18.12
N PHE A 439 -5.34 9.33 16.84
CA PHE A 439 -3.96 9.43 16.38
C PHE A 439 -3.50 10.89 16.21
N SER A 440 -2.30 11.22 16.66
CA SER A 440 -1.71 12.56 16.55
C SER A 440 -1.02 12.83 15.21
N VAL A 441 -0.43 11.80 14.59
CA VAL A 441 0.38 11.91 13.36
C VAL A 441 -0.49 11.97 12.10
N HIS A 442 -1.63 11.26 12.14
CA HIS A 442 -2.62 11.21 11.07
C HIS A 442 -4.00 11.54 11.65
N TYR A 443 -4.06 12.64 12.39
CA TYR A 443 -5.28 13.04 13.07
C TYR A 443 -6.40 13.26 12.06
N LEU A 444 -7.48 12.51 12.24
CA LEU A 444 -8.70 12.64 11.46
C LEU A 444 -9.84 12.82 12.45
N PRO A 445 -10.17 14.08 12.80
CA PRO A 445 -11.20 14.33 13.80
C PRO A 445 -12.58 13.87 13.29
N PRO A 446 -13.55 13.65 14.19
CA PRO A 446 -14.89 13.18 13.82
C PRO A 446 -15.54 14.00 12.70
N GLU A 447 -15.41 15.34 12.73
CA GLU A 447 -15.93 16.25 11.72
C GLU A 447 -15.29 16.07 10.33
N ASP A 448 -14.03 15.62 10.27
CA ASP A 448 -13.37 15.30 9.01
C ASP A 448 -13.73 13.89 8.52
N LEU A 449 -13.97 12.97 9.45
CA LEU A 449 -14.45 11.64 9.12
C LEU A 449 -15.80 11.70 8.39
N GLU A 450 -16.69 12.62 8.79
CA GLU A 450 -17.97 12.87 8.11
C GLU A 450 -17.83 13.36 6.66
N LYS A 451 -16.69 13.95 6.29
CA LYS A 451 -16.40 14.45 4.94
C LYS A 451 -15.84 13.37 3.99
N MET A 452 -15.57 12.17 4.51
CA MET A 452 -15.10 11.04 3.70
C MET A 452 -16.20 10.62 2.71
N PRO A 453 -15.86 10.32 1.45
CA PRO A 453 -16.86 10.04 0.42
C PRO A 453 -17.32 8.59 0.45
N TRP A 454 -16.83 7.81 1.41
CA TRP A 454 -17.24 6.44 1.71
C TRP A 454 -17.43 6.27 3.22
N PRO A 455 -18.28 5.32 3.64
CA PRO A 455 -18.36 4.91 5.03
C PRO A 455 -17.00 4.39 5.53
N VAL A 456 -16.61 4.80 6.73
CA VAL A 456 -15.43 4.34 7.45
C VAL A 456 -15.88 4.01 8.87
N ALA A 457 -15.48 2.84 9.35
CA ALA A 457 -15.63 2.46 10.75
C ALA A 457 -14.28 2.06 11.32
N TYR A 458 -14.03 2.49 12.55
CA TYR A 458 -12.87 2.12 13.33
C TYR A 458 -13.31 1.39 14.57
N ALA A 459 -12.57 0.34 14.92
CA ALA A 459 -12.75 -0.37 16.18
C ALA A 459 -11.38 -0.82 16.68
N GLY A 460 -11.13 -0.75 17.98
CA GLY A 460 -9.86 -1.25 18.48
C GLY A 460 -9.51 -0.90 19.91
N SER A 461 -8.35 -1.40 20.32
CA SER A 461 -7.69 -1.06 21.57
C SER A 461 -6.47 -0.18 21.30
N LEU A 462 -6.32 0.87 22.11
CA LEU A 462 -5.16 1.75 22.09
C LEU A 462 -4.13 1.40 23.17
N ASN A 463 -4.33 0.28 23.86
CA ASN A 463 -3.35 -0.23 24.80
C ASN A 463 -2.05 -0.51 24.05
N CYS A 464 -0.98 0.17 24.47
CA CYS A 464 0.31 0.05 23.87
C CYS A 464 1.37 0.13 24.96
N ARG A 465 2.27 -0.84 25.00
CA ARG A 465 3.40 -0.84 25.95
C ARG A 465 4.61 -0.09 25.42
N PHE A 466 4.62 0.20 24.13
CA PHE A 466 5.73 0.87 23.46
C PHE A 466 5.51 2.37 23.46
N GLU A 467 6.28 3.08 24.29
CA GLU A 467 6.20 4.54 24.45
C GLU A 467 6.23 5.27 23.09
N ARG A 468 7.06 4.83 22.14
CA ARG A 468 7.11 5.46 20.80
C ARG A 468 5.78 5.37 20.06
N VAL A 469 5.11 4.22 20.11
CA VAL A 469 3.83 4.00 19.43
C VAL A 469 2.71 4.70 20.20
N GLU A 470 2.79 4.71 21.54
CA GLU A 470 1.86 5.46 22.40
C GLU A 470 1.92 6.97 22.17
N ARG A 471 3.09 7.54 21.81
CA ARG A 471 3.21 8.96 21.41
C ARG A 471 2.41 9.29 20.14
N MET A 472 2.09 8.30 19.31
CA MET A 472 1.20 8.49 18.17
C MET A 472 -0.26 8.56 18.58
N VAL A 473 -0.59 8.21 19.83
CA VAL A 473 -1.94 8.28 20.40
C VAL A 473 -2.11 9.58 21.16
N ASP A 474 -3.25 10.24 20.94
CA ASP A 474 -3.71 11.38 21.71
C ASP A 474 -3.65 11.04 23.22
N PRO A 475 -2.96 11.86 24.05
CA PRO A 475 -2.89 11.66 25.49
C PRO A 475 -4.24 11.40 26.16
N GLU A 476 -5.33 12.01 25.71
CA GLU A 476 -6.68 11.86 26.28
C GLU A 476 -7.33 10.49 25.95
N MET A 477 -6.82 9.83 24.91
CA MET A 477 -7.30 8.53 24.45
C MET A 477 -6.46 7.36 24.96
N ARG A 478 -5.32 7.62 25.63
CA ARG A 478 -4.45 6.57 26.17
C ARG A 478 -5.15 5.77 27.27
N GLY A 479 -4.90 4.46 27.30
CA GLY A 479 -5.53 3.53 28.25
C GLY A 479 -7.01 3.22 27.96
N ARG A 480 -7.60 3.79 26.89
CA ARG A 480 -8.94 3.40 26.44
C ARG A 480 -8.84 2.03 25.76
N VAL A 481 -9.56 1.05 26.32
CA VAL A 481 -9.43 -0.35 25.90
C VAL A 481 -10.30 -0.67 24.67
N CYS A 482 -11.43 0.01 24.51
CA CYS A 482 -12.30 -0.17 23.36
C CYS A 482 -12.83 1.18 22.88
N LEU A 483 -12.47 1.52 21.64
CA LEU A 483 -13.00 2.68 20.94
C LEU A 483 -13.72 2.23 19.68
N PHE A 484 -14.78 2.96 19.36
CA PHE A 484 -15.54 2.80 18.13
C PHE A 484 -15.87 4.16 17.54
N TYR A 485 -15.59 4.33 16.25
CA TYR A 485 -15.94 5.53 15.49
C TYR A 485 -16.49 5.14 14.13
N SER A 486 -17.48 5.87 13.63
CA SER A 486 -18.02 5.69 12.29
C SER A 486 -18.63 6.99 11.78
N ASN A 487 -18.44 7.30 10.50
CA ASN A 487 -19.22 8.36 9.80
C ASN A 487 -20.50 7.82 9.12
N GLY A 488 -20.61 6.49 8.98
CA GLY A 488 -21.81 5.85 8.49
C GLY A 488 -22.81 5.69 9.62
N LYS A 489 -24.12 5.79 9.32
CA LYS A 489 -25.16 5.33 10.24
C LYS A 489 -24.94 3.85 10.49
N CYS A 490 -24.38 3.52 11.65
CA CYS A 490 -24.48 2.19 12.23
C CYS A 490 -25.91 2.07 12.77
N THR A 491 -26.90 1.88 11.89
CA THR A 491 -28.23 1.52 12.38
C THR A 491 -28.10 0.18 13.09
N ILE A 492 -28.51 0.10 14.35
CA ILE A 492 -28.58 -1.16 15.10
C ILE A 492 -29.54 -2.15 14.40
N ASP A 493 -30.46 -1.62 13.56
CA ASP A 493 -31.31 -2.41 12.65
C ASP A 493 -30.62 -2.81 11.32
N ALA A 494 -29.46 -2.25 10.98
CA ALA A 494 -28.62 -2.78 9.91
C ALA A 494 -27.85 -3.97 10.46
N ASP A 495 -28.46 -5.13 10.27
CA ASP A 495 -27.96 -6.46 10.60
C ASP A 495 -27.36 -6.57 12.02
N PRO A 496 -28.07 -7.21 12.98
CA PRO A 496 -27.54 -7.50 14.30
C PRO A 496 -26.20 -8.30 14.29
N SER A 497 -25.65 -8.68 13.14
CA SER A 497 -24.26 -9.12 12.93
C SER A 497 -23.17 -8.09 13.26
N TRP A 498 -23.36 -6.81 12.92
CA TRP A 498 -22.36 -5.76 13.14
C TRP A 498 -22.26 -5.43 14.62
N VAL A 499 -23.43 -5.29 15.25
CA VAL A 499 -23.54 -5.15 16.70
C VAL A 499 -23.11 -6.43 17.40
N ARG A 500 -23.28 -7.65 16.86
CA ARG A 500 -22.72 -8.88 17.49
C ARG A 500 -21.25 -9.16 17.20
N ALA A 501 -20.65 -8.60 16.15
CA ALA A 501 -19.21 -8.67 15.93
C ALA A 501 -18.50 -7.61 16.79
N ALA A 502 -19.08 -6.40 16.84
CA ALA A 502 -18.71 -5.37 17.80
C ALA A 502 -18.96 -5.86 19.22
N ASP A 503 -20.15 -6.36 19.58
CA ASP A 503 -20.49 -6.99 20.88
C ASP A 503 -19.78 -8.31 21.09
N GLY A 504 -19.29 -8.99 20.07
CA GLY A 504 -18.43 -10.17 20.23
C GLY A 504 -17.04 -9.74 20.71
N LEU A 505 -16.49 -8.70 20.06
CA LEU A 505 -15.28 -8.00 20.49
C LEU A 505 -15.49 -7.23 21.82
N TYR A 506 -16.69 -6.73 22.08
CA TYR A 506 -17.06 -5.89 23.23
C TYR A 506 -17.50 -6.74 24.43
N SER A 507 -18.21 -7.85 24.24
CA SER A 507 -18.48 -8.85 25.29
C SER A 507 -17.21 -9.62 25.63
N PHE A 508 -16.34 -9.91 24.66
CA PHE A 508 -14.97 -10.34 24.96
C PHE A 508 -14.25 -9.32 25.85
N ALA A 509 -14.36 -8.02 25.55
CA ALA A 509 -13.77 -6.96 26.38
C ALA A 509 -14.49 -6.77 27.74
N GLN A 510 -15.81 -6.95 27.83
CA GLN A 510 -16.61 -6.72 29.05
C GLN A 510 -16.63 -7.91 30.01
N THR A 511 -16.68 -9.15 29.51
CA THR A 511 -16.76 -10.34 30.38
C THR A 511 -15.45 -10.60 31.12
N GLU A 512 -14.33 -10.07 30.63
CA GLU A 512 -13.01 -10.12 31.29
C GLU A 512 -12.70 -8.89 32.15
N MET A 513 -13.21 -7.69 31.83
CA MET A 513 -12.79 -6.47 32.53
C MET A 513 -13.74 -5.96 33.62
N CYS A 514 -15.02 -6.34 33.61
CA CYS A 514 -15.94 -5.99 34.70
C CYS A 514 -15.91 -6.98 35.87
N GLY A 515 -15.15 -8.08 35.76
CA GLY A 515 -14.93 -9.03 36.85
C GLY A 515 -13.53 -8.88 37.43
N SER A 516 -13.41 -8.21 38.58
CA SER A 516 -12.17 -8.08 39.34
C SER A 516 -11.46 -9.43 39.57
N ARG A 517 -10.44 -9.72 38.78
CA ARG A 517 -9.20 -10.49 39.05
C ARG A 517 -8.65 -10.96 37.71
N GLU A 518 -7.40 -10.58 37.42
CA GLU A 518 -6.60 -11.08 36.30
C GLU A 518 -6.79 -12.59 36.10
N LYS A 519 -7.64 -12.98 35.15
CA LYS A 519 -7.59 -14.30 34.55
C LYS A 519 -7.04 -14.10 33.16
N HIS A 520 -5.77 -14.44 32.98
CA HIS A 520 -5.23 -14.58 31.63
C HIS A 520 -5.99 -15.71 30.95
N LEU A 521 -6.84 -15.39 29.96
CA LEU A 521 -7.35 -16.39 29.04
C LEU A 521 -6.19 -17.17 28.45
N CYS A 522 -6.28 -18.49 28.47
CA CYS A 522 -5.26 -19.29 27.83
C CYS A 522 -5.26 -18.98 26.31
N PRO A 523 -4.11 -19.02 25.64
CA PRO A 523 -3.99 -18.70 24.20
C PRO A 523 -4.96 -19.47 23.30
N VAL A 524 -5.42 -20.65 23.73
CA VAL A 524 -6.39 -21.49 23.01
C VAL A 524 -7.78 -20.85 22.99
N GLU A 525 -8.25 -20.29 24.10
CA GLU A 525 -9.57 -19.65 24.19
C GLU A 525 -9.60 -18.36 23.36
N ARG A 526 -8.54 -17.55 23.43
CA ARG A 526 -8.41 -16.30 22.65
C ARG A 526 -8.36 -16.59 21.15
N ARG A 527 -7.68 -17.66 20.71
CA ARG A 527 -7.74 -18.15 19.32
C ARG A 527 -9.12 -18.64 18.93
N ARG A 528 -9.80 -19.40 19.80
CA ARG A 528 -11.17 -19.87 19.54
C ARG A 528 -12.08 -18.67 19.24
N ILE A 529 -11.94 -17.59 20.00
CA ILE A 529 -12.71 -16.36 19.83
C ILE A 529 -12.39 -15.63 18.53
N ILE A 530 -11.11 -15.52 18.12
CA ILE A 530 -10.77 -14.98 16.80
C ILE A 530 -11.37 -15.85 15.69
N HIS A 531 -11.25 -17.17 15.80
CA HIS A 531 -11.86 -18.11 14.86
C HIS A 531 -13.38 -18.00 14.83
N GLU A 532 -14.03 -17.84 15.99
CA GLU A 532 -15.47 -17.63 16.13
C GLU A 532 -15.89 -16.28 15.57
N ALA A 533 -15.16 -15.19 15.79
CA ALA A 533 -15.46 -13.88 15.20
C ALA A 533 -15.35 -13.91 13.66
N VAL A 534 -14.33 -14.58 13.12
CA VAL A 534 -14.16 -14.81 11.68
C VAL A 534 -15.26 -15.72 11.12
N ALA A 535 -15.65 -16.77 11.85
CA ALA A 535 -16.70 -17.72 11.44
C ALA A 535 -18.11 -17.13 11.58
N HIS A 536 -18.37 -16.34 12.63
CA HIS A 536 -19.66 -15.73 12.94
C HIS A 536 -20.01 -14.63 11.94
N ARG A 537 -19.05 -13.76 11.57
CA ARG A 537 -19.25 -12.81 10.45
C ARG A 537 -19.64 -13.52 9.15
N TRP A 538 -19.14 -14.73 8.92
CA TRP A 538 -19.51 -15.52 7.74
C TRP A 538 -20.91 -16.14 7.83
N SER A 539 -21.28 -16.72 8.98
CA SER A 539 -22.64 -17.22 9.22
C SER A 539 -23.70 -16.15 8.96
N LEU A 540 -23.42 -14.91 9.33
CA LEU A 540 -24.34 -13.77 9.18
C LEU A 540 -24.39 -13.20 7.75
N LEU A 541 -23.30 -13.28 6.99
CA LEU A 541 -23.27 -12.83 5.60
C LEU A 541 -23.67 -13.93 4.60
N SER A 542 -23.65 -15.21 4.99
CA SER A 542 -24.26 -16.29 4.20
C SER A 542 -25.79 -16.30 4.27
N SER A 543 -26.37 -15.58 5.24
CA SER A 543 -27.81 -15.35 5.37
C SER A 543 -28.31 -14.06 4.68
N LEU A 544 -27.39 -13.26 4.11
CA LEU A 544 -27.64 -12.09 3.25
C LEU A 544 -27.32 -12.45 1.79
#